data_AF-A0A6P7LKQ4-F1
#
_entry.id   AF-A0A6P7LKQ4-F1
#
_cell.length_a   1.000
_cell.length_b   1.000
_cell.length_c   1.000
_cell.angle_alpha   90.00
_cell.angle_beta   90.00
_cell.angle_gamma   90.00
#
_symmetry.space_group_name_H-M   'P 1'
#
loop_
_entity.id
_entity.type
_entity.pdbx_description
1 polymer ?
#
loop_
_entity_poly.entity_id
_entity_poly.type
_entity_poly.pdbx_seq_one_letter_code
_entity_poly.pdbx_strand_id
1 'polypeptide(L)'
;MERFCLWKVLMLLQVCNLGFLGTSGEQWRKTKEKISDSVKAYSPCSPVNCSCHLSVLHQDLGPFRRGISEDVMAATVQRGVGTHYQVIGNKLYREHNCMFPARCSGVEHFILEVIDRLPDLEMVVNVRDYPQVPSWVQPVLPVFSFSKTADYQDIMYPAWTFWEGGPAVWPIYPTGLGRWDLMREDLKKSAAQWPWKKKVSKGFFRGSRTSAERDPLILLSRDAPELVDAEYTKNQAWKSEKDTLGRPPAQEIPLVDHCRYKYLFNFRGVAASFRLKHLFLCGSLVFHVGDEWQEFFYPQLKPWVHYIPVQQDLSDVRELLEFVKENDAVAQEIATRGKEFILNHLQMQDVSCYWERLLSEFSQLLTYNPKKKSNYSQIVHRPSKTEL
;
A
#
# COMPACT_ATOMS: atom_id res chain seq x y z
N MET A 1 -43.10 66.19 11.20
CA MET A 1 -41.68 66.58 11.21
C MET A 1 -40.96 65.80 12.29
N GLU A 2 -40.24 64.70 12.09
CA GLU A 2 -39.95 63.85 10.93
C GLU A 2 -38.99 62.79 11.50
N ARG A 3 -39.43 61.71 12.15
CA ARG A 3 -39.68 60.36 11.58
C ARG A 3 -39.05 60.00 10.21
N PHE A 4 -38.05 60.73 9.72
CA PHE A 4 -37.42 60.50 8.41
C PHE A 4 -35.92 60.16 8.44
N CYS A 5 -35.32 59.94 9.62
CA CYS A 5 -33.88 59.71 9.72
C CYS A 5 -33.45 58.27 10.10
N LEU A 6 -34.39 57.34 10.34
CA LEU A 6 -34.08 55.95 10.74
C LEU A 6 -34.28 54.90 9.64
N TRP A 7 -34.82 55.28 8.46
CA TRP A 7 -35.01 54.36 7.33
C TRP A 7 -33.88 54.37 6.30
N LYS A 8 -32.94 55.32 6.35
CA LYS A 8 -31.77 55.34 5.45
C LYS A 8 -30.59 54.49 5.93
N VAL A 9 -30.55 54.12 7.21
CA VAL A 9 -29.47 53.26 7.75
C VAL A 9 -29.78 51.77 7.59
N LEU A 10 -31.06 51.37 7.56
CA LEU A 10 -31.44 49.96 7.33
C LEU A 10 -31.34 49.51 5.86
N MET A 11 -31.49 50.42 4.90
CA MET A 11 -31.38 50.09 3.46
C MET A 11 -29.93 49.98 2.96
N LEU A 12 -28.95 50.55 3.67
CA LEU A 12 -27.52 50.42 3.34
C LEU A 12 -26.88 49.16 3.95
N LEU A 13 -27.51 48.54 4.96
CA LEU A 13 -27.04 47.29 5.56
C LEU A 13 -27.62 46.02 4.92
N GLN A 14 -28.62 46.14 4.02
CA GLN A 14 -29.12 45.01 3.23
C GLN A 14 -28.44 44.85 1.87
N VAL A 15 -27.66 45.82 1.39
CA VAL A 15 -26.93 45.71 0.11
C VAL A 15 -25.50 45.15 0.30
N CYS A 16 -24.94 45.16 1.51
CA CYS A 16 -23.64 44.53 1.79
C CYS A 16 -23.71 43.03 2.17
N ASN A 17 -24.90 42.44 2.27
CA ASN A 17 -25.07 41.03 2.63
C ASN A 17 -25.47 40.11 1.45
N LEU A 18 -25.39 40.61 0.21
CA LEU A 18 -25.64 39.85 -1.02
C LEU A 18 -24.36 39.52 -1.81
N GLY A 19 -23.18 39.73 -1.21
CA GLY A 19 -21.89 39.60 -1.89
C GLY A 19 -21.01 38.38 -1.53
N PHE A 20 -21.46 37.44 -0.68
CA PHE A 20 -20.60 36.32 -0.22
C PHE A 20 -21.24 34.92 -0.29
N LEU A 21 -22.35 34.76 -0.98
CA LEU A 21 -23.01 33.45 -1.16
C LEU A 21 -22.82 32.85 -2.57
N GLY A 22 -21.89 33.39 -3.37
CA GLY A 22 -21.79 33.10 -4.81
C GLY A 22 -20.54 32.38 -5.31
N THR A 23 -19.54 32.03 -4.49
CA THR A 23 -18.24 31.53 -5.01
C THR A 23 -17.81 30.14 -4.55
N SER A 24 -18.33 29.62 -3.43
CA SER A 24 -17.89 28.32 -2.88
C SER A 24 -18.32 27.11 -3.72
N GLY A 25 -19.42 27.23 -4.48
CA GLY A 25 -19.89 26.18 -5.37
C GLY A 25 -19.03 26.00 -6.63
N GLU A 26 -18.46 27.10 -7.15
CA GLU A 26 -17.66 27.08 -8.38
C GLU A 26 -16.21 26.70 -8.15
N GLN A 27 -15.61 27.10 -7.03
CA GLN A 27 -14.19 26.87 -6.72
C GLN A 27 -13.78 25.40 -6.91
N TRP A 28 -14.62 24.47 -6.42
CA TRP A 28 -14.33 23.03 -6.46
C TRP A 28 -15.01 22.27 -7.60
N ARG A 29 -15.63 22.97 -8.55
CA ARG A 29 -16.39 22.35 -9.63
C ARG A 29 -15.56 21.34 -10.43
N LYS A 30 -14.35 21.72 -10.85
CA LYS A 30 -13.45 20.85 -11.61
C LYS A 30 -13.06 19.58 -10.84
N THR A 31 -12.75 19.71 -9.55
CA THR A 31 -12.38 18.57 -8.70
C THR A 31 -13.57 17.62 -8.51
N LYS A 32 -14.77 18.15 -8.29
CA LYS A 32 -16.01 17.36 -8.19
C LYS A 32 -16.36 16.65 -9.50
N GLU A 33 -16.22 17.34 -10.64
CA GLU A 33 -16.39 16.74 -11.98
C GLU A 33 -15.41 15.58 -12.18
N LYS A 34 -14.12 15.79 -11.87
CA LYS A 34 -13.09 14.73 -11.93
C LYS A 34 -13.43 13.52 -11.06
N ILE A 35 -13.94 13.73 -9.85
CA ILE A 35 -14.39 12.64 -8.96
C ILE A 35 -15.58 11.91 -9.56
N SER A 36 -16.60 12.65 -10.02
CA SER A 36 -17.77 12.08 -10.70
C SER A 36 -17.36 11.22 -11.89
N ASP A 37 -16.49 11.72 -12.74
CA ASP A 37 -16.05 11.02 -13.94
C ASP A 37 -15.22 9.78 -13.60
N SER A 38 -14.35 9.87 -12.58
CA SER A 38 -13.58 8.72 -12.08
C SER A 38 -14.49 7.63 -11.51
N VAL A 39 -15.55 8.01 -10.78
CA VAL A 39 -16.53 7.06 -10.22
C VAL A 39 -17.41 6.46 -11.32
N LYS A 40 -17.83 7.24 -12.32
CA LYS A 40 -18.61 6.72 -13.47
C LYS A 40 -17.81 5.77 -14.35
N ALA A 41 -16.51 6.04 -14.54
CA ALA A 41 -15.61 5.19 -15.30
C ALA A 41 -15.15 3.95 -14.51
N TYR A 42 -15.34 3.92 -13.20
CA TYR A 42 -14.92 2.81 -12.36
C TYR A 42 -15.83 1.60 -12.54
N SER A 43 -15.22 0.47 -12.91
CA SER A 43 -15.87 -0.83 -12.88
C SER A 43 -15.44 -1.58 -11.61
N PRO A 44 -16.36 -1.91 -10.69
CA PRO A 44 -16.06 -2.73 -9.54
C PRO A 44 -15.47 -4.08 -9.97
N CYS A 45 -14.45 -4.55 -9.25
CA CYS A 45 -13.84 -5.82 -9.57
C CYS A 45 -14.70 -7.00 -9.05
N SER A 46 -14.65 -8.13 -9.76
CA SER A 46 -15.33 -9.35 -9.31
C SER A 46 -14.53 -10.00 -8.18
N PRO A 47 -15.17 -10.32 -7.02
CA PRO A 47 -14.50 -11.06 -5.95
C PRO A 47 -14.36 -12.56 -6.25
N VAL A 48 -15.04 -13.06 -7.29
CA VAL A 48 -15.05 -14.49 -7.61
C VAL A 48 -13.65 -14.94 -8.04
N ASN A 49 -13.16 -16.04 -7.45
CA ASN A 49 -11.89 -16.68 -7.76
C ASN A 49 -10.68 -15.73 -7.74
N CYS A 50 -10.65 -14.77 -6.81
CA CYS A 50 -9.64 -13.70 -6.71
C CYS A 50 -9.34 -12.96 -8.03
N SER A 51 -10.33 -12.91 -8.93
CA SER A 51 -10.16 -12.35 -10.28
C SER A 51 -9.83 -10.86 -10.30
N CYS A 52 -10.13 -10.14 -9.22
CA CYS A 52 -9.89 -8.71 -9.06
C CYS A 52 -8.47 -8.28 -9.46
N HIS A 53 -7.45 -9.07 -9.11
CA HIS A 53 -6.05 -8.70 -9.30
C HIS A 53 -5.36 -9.44 -10.46
N LEU A 54 -6.07 -10.33 -11.19
CA LEU A 54 -5.45 -11.17 -12.22
C LEU A 54 -4.88 -10.38 -13.40
N SER A 55 -5.42 -9.19 -13.70
CA SER A 55 -4.84 -8.33 -14.75
C SER A 55 -3.38 -7.97 -14.47
N VAL A 56 -3.02 -7.81 -13.19
CA VAL A 56 -1.66 -7.49 -12.75
C VAL A 56 -0.75 -8.70 -12.97
N LEU A 57 -1.23 -9.88 -12.58
CA LEU A 57 -0.54 -11.15 -12.80
C LEU A 57 -0.27 -11.37 -14.30
N HIS A 58 -1.29 -11.20 -15.15
CA HIS A 58 -1.17 -11.41 -16.60
C HIS A 58 -0.24 -10.41 -17.28
N GLN A 59 -0.19 -9.17 -16.77
CA GLN A 59 0.77 -8.17 -17.21
C GLN A 59 2.20 -8.57 -16.82
N ASP A 60 2.41 -8.98 -15.58
CA ASP A 60 3.72 -9.35 -15.03
C ASP A 60 4.29 -10.62 -15.65
N LEU A 61 3.45 -11.59 -16.02
CA LEU A 61 3.86 -12.81 -16.73
C LEU A 61 4.02 -12.59 -18.25
N GLY A 62 3.54 -11.47 -18.79
CA GLY A 62 3.59 -11.11 -20.21
C GLY A 62 4.97 -11.24 -20.88
N PRO A 63 6.06 -10.74 -20.27
CA PRO A 63 7.41 -10.84 -20.82
C PRO A 63 7.91 -12.29 -21.02
N PHE A 64 7.33 -13.25 -20.29
CA PHE A 64 7.78 -14.64 -20.25
C PHE A 64 6.92 -15.59 -21.10
N ARG A 65 5.94 -15.07 -21.87
CA ARG A 65 5.01 -15.88 -22.70
C ARG A 65 5.68 -16.77 -23.75
N ARG A 66 6.93 -16.48 -24.13
CA ARG A 66 7.71 -17.33 -25.05
C ARG A 66 8.35 -18.54 -24.35
N GLY A 67 8.16 -18.65 -23.04
CA GLY A 67 8.71 -19.69 -22.21
C GLY A 67 10.01 -19.27 -21.50
N ILE A 68 10.28 -19.93 -20.39
CA ILE A 68 11.46 -19.79 -19.54
C ILE A 68 12.24 -21.11 -19.65
N SER A 69 13.40 -21.07 -20.28
CA SER A 69 14.28 -22.24 -20.39
C SER A 69 15.05 -22.50 -19.09
N GLU A 70 15.60 -23.72 -18.97
CA GLU A 70 16.45 -24.11 -17.84
C GLU A 70 17.68 -23.18 -17.73
N ASP A 71 18.27 -22.77 -18.86
CA ASP A 71 19.40 -21.83 -18.88
C ASP A 71 19.04 -20.43 -18.35
N VAL A 72 17.85 -19.92 -18.69
CA VAL A 72 17.37 -18.62 -18.18
C VAL A 72 17.14 -18.69 -16.66
N MET A 73 16.55 -19.79 -16.16
CA MET A 73 16.39 -19.99 -14.73
C MET A 73 17.76 -20.12 -14.03
N ALA A 74 18.68 -20.89 -14.60
CA ALA A 74 20.04 -21.05 -14.06
C ALA A 74 20.78 -19.71 -13.99
N ALA A 75 20.70 -18.88 -15.04
CA ALA A 75 21.26 -17.53 -15.04
C ALA A 75 20.62 -16.63 -13.98
N THR A 76 19.31 -16.75 -13.76
CA THR A 76 18.58 -16.02 -12.72
C THR A 76 19.04 -16.39 -11.32
N VAL A 77 19.20 -17.69 -11.05
CA VAL A 77 19.73 -18.21 -9.78
C VAL A 77 21.18 -17.75 -9.58
N GLN A 78 22.03 -17.85 -10.60
CA GLN A 78 23.43 -17.44 -10.54
C GLN A 78 23.60 -15.95 -10.23
N ARG A 79 22.67 -15.11 -10.66
CA ARG A 79 22.68 -13.67 -10.39
C ARG A 79 22.56 -13.36 -8.88
N GLY A 80 22.02 -14.27 -8.07
CA GLY A 80 22.00 -14.15 -6.60
C GLY A 80 21.12 -13.00 -6.07
N VAL A 81 20.11 -12.59 -6.84
CA VAL A 81 19.24 -11.44 -6.54
C VAL A 81 17.98 -11.81 -5.74
N GLY A 82 17.75 -13.11 -5.52
CA GLY A 82 16.65 -13.60 -4.71
C GLY A 82 16.97 -14.96 -4.10
N THR A 83 15.99 -15.55 -3.42
CA THR A 83 16.07 -16.87 -2.81
C THR A 83 15.41 -17.89 -3.72
N HIS A 84 16.14 -18.95 -4.07
CA HIS A 84 15.65 -19.98 -4.98
C HIS A 84 14.82 -21.05 -4.25
N TYR A 85 13.62 -21.29 -4.78
CA TYR A 85 12.66 -22.29 -4.31
C TYR A 85 12.31 -23.29 -5.42
N GLN A 86 11.99 -24.51 -5.03
CA GLN A 86 11.48 -25.55 -5.93
C GLN A 86 10.27 -26.22 -5.28
N VAL A 87 9.18 -26.37 -6.03
CA VAL A 87 8.03 -27.21 -5.68
C VAL A 87 8.16 -28.49 -6.52
N ILE A 88 8.36 -29.64 -5.86
CA ILE A 88 8.54 -30.93 -6.53
C ILE A 88 7.71 -31.99 -5.80
N GLY A 89 6.74 -32.58 -6.47
CA GLY A 89 5.81 -33.56 -5.89
C GLY A 89 5.09 -33.01 -4.66
N ASN A 90 4.51 -31.81 -4.79
CA ASN A 90 3.79 -31.08 -3.73
C ASN A 90 4.63 -30.82 -2.46
N LYS A 91 5.96 -30.75 -2.59
CA LYS A 91 6.88 -30.42 -1.49
C LYS A 91 7.72 -29.21 -1.85
N LEU A 92 7.86 -28.30 -0.90
CA LEU A 92 8.65 -27.09 -1.05
C LEU A 92 10.09 -27.36 -0.64
N TYR A 93 11.03 -26.98 -1.48
CA TYR A 93 12.46 -27.01 -1.22
C TYR A 93 13.05 -25.63 -1.43
N ARG A 94 14.09 -25.30 -0.67
CA ARG A 94 14.77 -24.00 -0.77
C ARG A 94 16.26 -24.19 -0.64
N GLU A 95 17.01 -23.28 -1.26
CA GLU A 95 18.42 -23.11 -0.91
C GLU A 95 18.61 -22.76 0.57
N HIS A 96 19.80 -23.03 1.09
CA HIS A 96 20.09 -22.81 2.51
C HIS A 96 19.95 -21.32 2.90
N ASN A 97 20.46 -20.42 2.07
CA ASN A 97 20.59 -19.02 2.40
C ASN A 97 19.30 -18.25 2.17
N CYS A 98 18.82 -17.59 3.21
CA CYS A 98 17.82 -16.53 3.11
C CYS A 98 18.30 -15.33 3.94
N MET A 99 18.52 -14.20 3.28
CA MET A 99 19.03 -12.98 3.93
C MET A 99 18.08 -12.43 4.99
N PHE A 100 16.77 -12.63 4.81
CA PHE A 100 15.73 -12.19 5.73
C PHE A 100 14.85 -13.37 6.14
N PRO A 101 15.26 -14.18 7.15
CA PRO A 101 14.59 -15.44 7.48
C PRO A 101 13.08 -15.31 7.75
N ALA A 102 12.66 -14.29 8.50
CA ALA A 102 11.24 -14.04 8.77
C ALA A 102 10.44 -13.71 7.50
N ARG A 103 11.06 -13.02 6.52
CA ARG A 103 10.41 -12.72 5.23
C ARG A 103 10.25 -13.98 4.39
N CYS A 104 11.28 -14.85 4.37
CA CYS A 104 11.15 -16.17 3.74
C CYS A 104 10.06 -17.00 4.40
N SER A 105 9.97 -17.04 5.74
CA SER A 105 8.87 -17.75 6.42
C SER A 105 7.48 -17.19 6.10
N GLY A 106 7.34 -15.87 5.97
CA GLY A 106 6.09 -15.26 5.49
C GLY A 106 5.71 -15.64 4.06
N VAL A 107 6.69 -15.78 3.14
CA VAL A 107 6.46 -16.30 1.79
C VAL A 107 6.10 -17.80 1.83
N GLU A 108 6.89 -18.59 2.56
CA GLU A 108 6.73 -20.04 2.71
C GLU A 108 5.35 -20.41 3.27
N HIS A 109 4.81 -19.61 4.20
CA HIS A 109 3.46 -19.80 4.74
C HIS A 109 2.41 -19.94 3.63
N PHE A 110 2.36 -18.98 2.70
CA PHE A 110 1.37 -18.97 1.63
C PHE A 110 1.63 -20.04 0.57
N ILE A 111 2.90 -20.32 0.25
CA ILE A 111 3.22 -21.38 -0.71
C ILE A 111 2.77 -22.74 -0.15
N LEU A 112 3.08 -23.02 1.12
CA LEU A 112 2.71 -24.27 1.78
C LEU A 112 1.19 -24.43 1.92
N GLU A 113 0.44 -23.34 2.13
CA GLU A 113 -1.03 -23.36 2.20
C GLU A 113 -1.68 -23.88 0.90
N VAL A 114 -1.06 -23.60 -0.25
CA VAL A 114 -1.61 -23.94 -1.58
C VAL A 114 -0.88 -25.08 -2.28
N ILE A 115 0.14 -25.65 -1.63
CA ILE A 115 1.14 -26.53 -2.28
C ILE A 115 0.57 -27.81 -2.91
N ASP A 116 -0.50 -28.37 -2.33
CA ASP A 116 -1.15 -29.58 -2.83
C ASP A 116 -1.86 -29.37 -4.17
N ARG A 117 -2.08 -28.12 -4.56
CA ARG A 117 -2.71 -27.72 -5.83
C ARG A 117 -1.72 -27.18 -6.85
N LEU A 118 -0.44 -27.06 -6.46
CA LEU A 118 0.61 -26.57 -7.35
C LEU A 118 1.24 -27.71 -8.16
N PRO A 119 1.52 -27.51 -9.45
CA PRO A 119 2.36 -28.41 -10.23
C PRO A 119 3.84 -28.28 -9.81
N ASP A 120 4.70 -29.08 -10.41
CA ASP A 120 6.15 -28.92 -10.23
C ASP A 120 6.62 -27.60 -10.86
N LEU A 121 7.36 -26.78 -10.10
CA LEU A 121 7.92 -25.52 -10.57
C LEU A 121 9.20 -25.15 -9.81
N GLU A 122 9.99 -24.22 -10.35
CA GLU A 122 11.06 -23.55 -9.60
C GLU A 122 11.05 -22.05 -9.86
N MET A 123 11.37 -21.25 -8.84
CA MET A 123 11.29 -19.79 -8.89
C MET A 123 12.31 -19.09 -8.00
N VAL A 124 12.72 -17.89 -8.40
CA VAL A 124 13.59 -17.01 -7.60
C VAL A 124 12.76 -15.90 -6.95
N VAL A 125 12.66 -15.92 -5.63
CA VAL A 125 11.88 -14.95 -4.83
C VAL A 125 12.81 -13.97 -4.14
N ASN A 126 12.82 -12.72 -4.60
CA ASN A 126 13.49 -11.62 -3.93
C ASN A 126 12.67 -11.17 -2.70
N VAL A 127 13.27 -11.33 -1.52
CA VAL A 127 12.73 -10.88 -0.23
C VAL A 127 13.36 -9.57 0.26
N ARG A 128 14.14 -8.88 -0.57
CA ARG A 128 14.65 -7.53 -0.30
C ARG A 128 13.58 -6.48 -0.62
N ASP A 129 13.83 -5.23 -0.23
CA ASP A 129 12.87 -4.15 -0.45
C ASP A 129 12.79 -3.70 -1.93
N TYR A 130 13.89 -3.75 -2.68
CA TYR A 130 13.97 -3.17 -4.02
C TYR A 130 13.89 -4.23 -5.13
N PRO A 131 13.23 -3.95 -6.27
CA PRO A 131 13.16 -4.86 -7.43
C PRO A 131 14.53 -5.07 -8.08
N GLN A 132 14.67 -6.12 -8.89
CA GLN A 132 15.97 -6.65 -9.34
C GLN A 132 16.14 -6.71 -10.85
N VAL A 133 15.07 -6.57 -11.64
CA VAL A 133 15.10 -6.75 -13.09
C VAL A 133 14.65 -5.47 -13.79
N PRO A 134 15.54 -4.46 -13.92
CA PRO A 134 15.25 -3.28 -14.74
C PRO A 134 14.87 -3.67 -16.18
N SER A 135 14.01 -2.87 -16.81
CA SER A 135 13.45 -3.14 -18.15
C SER A 135 14.49 -3.24 -19.28
N TRP A 136 15.72 -2.75 -19.07
CA TRP A 136 16.81 -2.87 -20.04
C TRP A 136 17.58 -4.20 -19.96
N VAL A 137 17.35 -5.05 -18.94
CA VAL A 137 18.01 -6.35 -18.81
C VAL A 137 17.46 -7.33 -19.87
N GLN A 138 18.36 -7.94 -20.65
CA GLN A 138 18.03 -8.95 -21.67
C GLN A 138 18.99 -10.16 -21.56
N PRO A 139 18.49 -11.41 -21.65
CA PRO A 139 17.07 -11.77 -21.63
C PRO A 139 16.42 -11.38 -20.29
N VAL A 140 15.10 -11.20 -20.28
CA VAL A 140 14.35 -10.89 -19.06
C VAL A 140 14.47 -12.08 -18.10
N LEU A 141 14.86 -11.81 -16.84
CA LEU A 141 15.04 -12.84 -15.82
C LEU A 141 13.79 -12.95 -14.93
N PRO A 142 13.22 -14.15 -14.68
CA PRO A 142 12.03 -14.32 -13.85
C PRO A 142 12.35 -14.19 -12.36
N VAL A 143 12.31 -12.97 -11.83
CA VAL A 143 12.48 -12.68 -10.40
C VAL A 143 11.16 -12.17 -9.82
N PHE A 144 10.75 -12.76 -8.71
CA PHE A 144 9.56 -12.32 -7.97
C PHE A 144 9.96 -11.27 -6.94
N SER A 145 9.35 -10.09 -6.95
CA SER A 145 9.59 -9.01 -5.97
C SER A 145 8.26 -8.43 -5.48
N PHE A 146 8.13 -8.10 -4.19
CA PHE A 146 6.82 -7.66 -3.68
C PHE A 146 6.34 -6.31 -4.26
N SER A 147 7.29 -5.48 -4.71
CA SER A 147 7.03 -4.14 -5.20
C SER A 147 7.94 -3.77 -6.36
N LYS A 148 7.40 -2.97 -7.29
CA LYS A 148 8.11 -2.44 -8.45
C LYS A 148 7.49 -1.15 -8.97
N THR A 149 8.18 -0.54 -9.94
CA THR A 149 7.62 0.50 -10.84
C THR A 149 7.48 -0.07 -12.26
N ALA A 150 6.99 0.72 -13.21
CA ALA A 150 6.93 0.34 -14.63
C ALA A 150 8.31 0.11 -15.28
N ASP A 151 9.39 0.58 -14.64
CA ASP A 151 10.76 0.42 -15.12
C ASP A 151 11.38 -0.95 -14.79
N TYR A 152 10.60 -1.85 -14.19
CA TYR A 152 11.06 -3.17 -13.77
C TYR A 152 10.13 -4.27 -14.30
N GLN A 153 10.75 -5.41 -14.62
CA GLN A 153 10.11 -6.61 -15.15
C GLN A 153 9.94 -7.70 -14.07
N ASP A 154 10.25 -7.39 -12.80
CA ASP A 154 9.96 -8.28 -11.68
C ASP A 154 8.48 -8.68 -11.66
N ILE A 155 8.20 -9.89 -11.19
CA ILE A 155 6.83 -10.40 -11.05
C ILE A 155 6.35 -10.07 -9.63
N MET A 156 5.27 -9.31 -9.49
CA MET A 156 4.76 -8.96 -8.17
C MET A 156 4.13 -10.15 -7.47
N TYR A 157 4.39 -10.24 -6.16
CA TYR A 157 3.76 -11.22 -5.29
C TYR A 157 3.23 -10.56 -4.00
N PRO A 158 2.22 -11.15 -3.33
CA PRO A 158 1.75 -10.66 -2.05
C PRO A 158 2.84 -10.75 -0.98
N ALA A 159 3.29 -9.60 -0.48
CA ALA A 159 4.43 -9.49 0.44
C ALA A 159 4.33 -10.41 1.66
N TRP A 160 5.47 -10.88 2.16
CA TRP A 160 5.61 -11.69 3.38
C TRP A 160 4.81 -11.16 4.58
N THR A 161 4.73 -9.83 4.72
CA THR A 161 4.08 -9.14 5.85
C THR A 161 2.57 -9.36 5.95
N PHE A 162 1.91 -9.98 4.95
CA PHE A 162 0.55 -10.47 5.16
C PHE A 162 0.50 -11.53 6.27
N TRP A 163 1.57 -12.29 6.46
CA TRP A 163 1.73 -13.24 7.56
C TRP A 163 2.75 -12.77 8.61
N GLU A 164 4.02 -12.53 8.23
CA GLU A 164 5.09 -12.15 9.18
C GLU A 164 6.27 -11.46 8.48
N GLY A 165 7.28 -11.02 9.26
CA GLY A 165 8.54 -10.49 8.70
C GLY A 165 8.48 -9.06 8.16
N GLY A 166 7.42 -8.32 8.43
CA GLY A 166 7.39 -6.87 8.23
C GLY A 166 8.28 -6.12 9.23
N PRO A 167 8.34 -4.79 9.16
CA PRO A 167 9.21 -3.99 10.02
C PRO A 167 8.93 -4.24 11.52
N ALA A 168 9.98 -4.60 12.27
CA ALA A 168 9.94 -4.70 13.73
C ALA A 168 10.15 -3.32 14.35
N VAL A 169 9.04 -2.60 14.53
CA VAL A 169 9.01 -1.23 15.05
C VAL A 169 8.78 -1.30 16.56
N TRP A 170 9.83 -1.09 17.35
CA TRP A 170 9.72 -1.11 18.81
C TRP A 170 9.05 0.17 19.34
N PRO A 171 8.17 0.10 20.37
CA PRO A 171 7.68 -1.10 21.04
C PRO A 171 6.42 -1.71 20.40
N ILE A 172 5.88 -1.11 19.33
CA ILE A 172 4.53 -1.39 18.84
C ILE A 172 4.38 -2.70 18.04
N TYR A 173 5.43 -3.18 17.38
CA TYR A 173 5.48 -4.45 16.63
C TYR A 173 6.80 -5.18 16.92
N PRO A 174 6.98 -5.73 18.14
CA PRO A 174 8.27 -6.29 18.58
C PRO A 174 8.71 -7.51 17.76
N THR A 175 7.76 -8.28 17.23
CA THR A 175 7.99 -9.47 16.38
C THR A 175 7.86 -9.18 14.88
N GLY A 176 7.75 -7.90 14.50
CA GLY A 176 7.54 -7.49 13.10
C GLY A 176 6.08 -7.33 12.74
N LEU A 177 5.78 -6.32 11.91
CA LEU A 177 4.44 -6.15 11.34
C LEU A 177 4.03 -7.39 10.54
N GLY A 178 2.88 -7.97 10.86
CA GLY A 178 2.40 -9.22 10.29
C GLY A 178 0.91 -9.41 10.55
N ARG A 179 0.46 -10.67 10.39
CA ARG A 179 -0.87 -11.15 10.78
C ARG A 179 -1.98 -10.22 10.31
N TRP A 180 -2.05 -10.06 8.99
CA TRP A 180 -3.02 -9.19 8.34
C TRP A 180 -4.46 -9.57 8.72
N ASP A 181 -4.73 -10.86 8.93
CA ASP A 181 -5.99 -11.35 9.50
C ASP A 181 -6.34 -10.66 10.83
N LEU A 182 -5.42 -10.63 11.79
CA LEU A 182 -5.66 -10.03 13.11
C LEU A 182 -5.71 -8.51 13.04
N MET A 183 -4.76 -7.92 12.30
CA MET A 183 -4.66 -6.47 12.13
C MET A 183 -5.92 -5.89 11.47
N ARG A 184 -6.56 -6.63 10.55
CA ARG A 184 -7.86 -6.23 9.97
C ARG A 184 -8.95 -6.08 11.03
N GLU A 185 -9.04 -7.04 11.95
CA GLU A 185 -10.05 -7.01 13.01
C GLU A 185 -9.78 -5.88 14.01
N ASP A 186 -8.53 -5.64 14.36
CA ASP A 186 -8.17 -4.55 15.28
C ASP A 186 -8.41 -3.17 14.66
N LEU A 187 -8.08 -2.98 13.39
CA LEU A 187 -8.40 -1.75 12.65
C LEU A 187 -9.90 -1.55 12.49
N LYS A 188 -10.67 -2.61 12.24
CA LYS A 188 -12.14 -2.56 12.18
C LYS A 188 -12.74 -2.13 13.51
N LYS A 189 -12.26 -2.68 14.63
CA LYS A 189 -12.67 -2.27 15.99
C LYS A 189 -12.32 -0.81 16.24
N SER A 190 -11.11 -0.37 15.91
CA SER A 190 -10.69 1.03 16.08
C SER A 190 -11.52 1.99 15.21
N ALA A 191 -11.77 1.64 13.95
CA ALA A 191 -12.61 2.44 13.06
C ALA A 191 -14.03 2.63 13.60
N ALA A 192 -14.60 1.63 14.28
CA ALA A 192 -15.91 1.72 14.93
C ALA A 192 -15.91 2.70 16.13
N GLN A 193 -14.78 2.83 16.85
CA GLN A 193 -14.63 3.79 17.95
C GLN A 193 -14.46 5.25 17.47
N TRP A 194 -14.06 5.41 16.21
CA TRP A 194 -13.79 6.69 15.55
C TRP A 194 -14.65 6.87 14.30
N PRO A 195 -15.99 7.01 14.44
CA PRO A 195 -16.86 7.33 13.30
C PRO A 195 -16.44 8.65 12.66
N TRP A 196 -16.71 8.82 11.36
CA TRP A 196 -16.23 9.95 10.54
C TRP A 196 -16.36 11.32 11.21
N LYS A 197 -17.53 11.63 11.78
CA LYS A 197 -17.82 12.91 12.44
C LYS A 197 -16.98 13.18 13.71
N LYS A 198 -16.43 12.14 14.35
CA LYS A 198 -15.60 12.22 15.56
C LYS A 198 -14.10 12.35 15.24
N LYS A 199 -13.69 12.02 14.01
CA LYS A 199 -12.29 12.05 13.62
C LYS A 199 -11.75 13.48 13.54
N VAL A 200 -10.48 13.67 13.88
CA VAL A 200 -9.76 14.95 13.83
C VAL A 200 -9.52 15.36 12.37
N SER A 201 -9.95 16.57 12.00
CA SER A 201 -9.82 17.13 10.63
C SER A 201 -8.41 17.70 10.34
N LYS A 202 -7.36 16.90 10.58
CA LYS A 202 -5.96 17.22 10.26
C LYS A 202 -5.35 16.11 9.39
N GLY A 203 -4.43 16.50 8.52
CA GLY A 203 -3.51 15.55 7.87
C GLY A 203 -2.67 14.83 8.92
N PHE A 204 -2.50 13.52 8.82
CA PHE A 204 -1.74 12.77 9.81
C PHE A 204 -0.75 11.79 9.18
N PHE A 205 0.46 11.75 9.75
CA PHE A 205 1.50 10.79 9.41
C PHE A 205 2.44 10.53 10.60
N ARG A 206 2.76 9.26 10.85
CA ARG A 206 3.90 8.84 11.66
C ARG A 206 4.66 7.75 10.94
N GLY A 207 5.95 7.95 10.74
CA GLY A 207 6.84 7.00 10.09
C GLY A 207 8.26 7.55 9.98
N SER A 208 9.23 6.73 9.62
CA SER A 208 10.63 7.16 9.49
C SER A 208 10.95 7.74 8.10
N ARG A 209 12.12 8.37 7.96
CA ARG A 209 12.60 8.98 6.70
C ARG A 209 13.20 7.95 5.73
N THR A 210 12.40 7.01 5.24
CA THR A 210 12.84 6.00 4.25
C THR A 210 12.82 6.52 2.81
N SER A 211 12.30 7.73 2.57
CA SER A 211 12.38 8.47 1.30
C SER A 211 12.32 9.95 1.62
N ALA A 212 13.07 10.77 0.87
CA ALA A 212 13.04 12.22 0.99
C ALA A 212 11.73 12.85 0.48
N GLU A 213 10.93 12.12 -0.31
CA GLU A 213 9.60 12.56 -0.77
C GLU A 213 8.60 12.78 0.38
N ARG A 214 8.91 12.28 1.57
CA ARG A 214 8.13 12.53 2.80
C ARG A 214 8.42 13.89 3.42
N ASP A 215 9.58 14.49 3.11
CA ASP A 215 10.07 15.70 3.76
C ASP A 215 9.10 16.89 3.64
N PRO A 216 8.49 17.18 2.47
CA PRO A 216 7.60 18.34 2.34
C PRO A 216 6.41 18.29 3.30
N LEU A 217 5.87 17.10 3.61
CA LEU A 217 4.76 16.97 4.58
C LEU A 217 5.21 17.24 6.00
N ILE A 218 6.41 16.78 6.37
CA ILE A 218 6.99 17.03 7.69
C ILE A 218 7.28 18.53 7.87
N LEU A 219 7.81 19.17 6.83
CA LEU A 219 8.05 20.61 6.84
C LEU A 219 6.73 21.40 6.88
N LEU A 220 5.70 20.97 6.14
CA LEU A 220 4.35 21.53 6.22
C LEU A 220 3.76 21.41 7.62
N SER A 221 3.92 20.26 8.29
CA SER A 221 3.43 20.07 9.67
C SER A 221 4.13 20.99 10.67
N ARG A 222 5.42 21.28 10.47
CA ARG A 222 6.17 22.23 11.31
C ARG A 222 5.74 23.67 11.10
N ASP A 223 5.38 24.02 9.86
CA ASP A 223 4.92 25.36 9.47
C ASP A 223 3.45 25.61 9.86
N ALA A 224 2.59 24.62 9.64
CA ALA A 224 1.14 24.70 9.82
C ALA A 224 0.61 23.47 10.64
N PRO A 225 0.91 23.38 11.95
CA PRO A 225 0.55 22.24 12.79
C PRO A 225 -0.96 22.08 13.01
N GLU A 226 -1.75 23.12 12.75
CA GLU A 226 -3.22 23.07 12.70
C GLU A 226 -3.74 22.38 11.43
N LEU A 227 -2.96 22.33 10.34
CA LEU A 227 -3.32 21.68 9.09
C LEU A 227 -2.87 20.22 9.05
N VAL A 228 -1.63 19.95 9.44
CA VAL A 228 -1.00 18.62 9.39
C VAL A 228 -0.26 18.32 10.70
N ASP A 229 -0.42 17.11 11.18
CA ASP A 229 0.32 16.47 12.27
C ASP A 229 1.15 15.32 11.69
N ALA A 230 2.37 15.62 11.22
CA ALA A 230 3.26 14.69 10.57
C ALA A 230 4.68 14.80 11.13
N GLU A 231 5.19 13.70 11.69
CA GLU A 231 6.51 13.67 12.32
C GLU A 231 7.30 12.41 11.95
N TYR A 232 8.63 12.55 11.93
CA TYR A 232 9.54 11.43 11.70
C TYR A 232 9.80 10.63 12.97
N THR A 233 9.58 9.32 12.89
CA THR A 233 9.99 8.33 13.92
C THR A 233 11.37 7.75 13.58
N LYS A 234 11.94 6.93 14.48
CA LYS A 234 13.18 6.19 14.18
C LYS A 234 12.90 4.94 13.34
N ASN A 235 13.93 4.48 12.65
CA ASN A 235 14.02 3.11 12.15
C ASN A 235 15.36 2.51 12.60
N GLN A 236 15.58 1.23 12.31
CA GLN A 236 16.79 0.51 12.72
C GLN A 236 18.09 1.05 12.07
N ALA A 237 17.98 1.85 10.99
CA ALA A 237 19.11 2.47 10.31
C ALA A 237 19.37 3.92 10.77
N TRP A 238 18.66 4.42 11.79
CA TRP A 238 18.85 5.77 12.32
C TRP A 238 20.26 5.96 12.88
N LYS A 239 20.92 7.06 12.52
CA LYS A 239 22.29 7.40 12.96
C LYS A 239 22.36 8.77 13.64
N SER A 240 21.53 9.72 13.22
CA SER A 240 21.58 11.10 13.74
C SER A 240 20.25 11.83 13.51
N GLU A 241 20.10 13.02 14.09
CA GLU A 241 18.92 13.86 13.84
C GLU A 241 18.76 14.29 12.38
N LYS A 242 19.79 14.15 11.53
CA LYS A 242 19.64 14.34 10.08
C LYS A 242 18.58 13.39 9.50
N ASP A 243 18.46 12.19 10.06
CA ASP A 243 17.47 11.18 9.64
C ASP A 243 16.04 11.54 10.06
N THR A 244 15.88 12.57 10.90
CA THR A 244 14.59 13.13 11.35
C THR A 244 14.50 14.64 11.04
N LEU A 245 15.24 15.11 10.03
CA LEU A 245 15.29 16.51 9.59
C LEU A 245 15.61 17.51 10.73
N GLY A 246 16.66 17.22 11.51
CA GLY A 246 17.18 18.12 12.54
C GLY A 246 16.27 18.29 13.75
N ARG A 247 15.42 17.30 14.05
CA ARG A 247 14.58 17.26 15.26
C ARG A 247 14.72 15.90 15.96
N PRO A 248 14.46 15.83 17.29
CA PRO A 248 14.31 14.56 17.97
C PRO A 248 13.24 13.70 17.27
N PRO A 249 13.39 12.36 17.29
CA PRO A 249 12.37 11.49 16.73
C PRO A 249 11.06 11.59 17.51
N ALA A 250 9.94 11.53 16.79
CA ALA A 250 8.64 11.32 17.39
C ALA A 250 8.48 9.89 17.90
N GLN A 251 7.58 9.71 18.86
CA GLN A 251 7.17 8.39 19.32
C GLN A 251 6.45 7.64 18.20
N GLU A 252 6.68 6.34 18.13
CA GLU A 252 5.95 5.42 17.29
C GLU A 252 4.49 5.35 17.73
N ILE A 253 3.56 5.44 16.76
CA ILE A 253 2.12 5.35 17.01
C ILE A 253 1.60 4.08 16.34
N PRO A 254 0.89 3.18 17.06
CA PRO A 254 0.24 2.01 16.47
C PRO A 254 -0.70 2.40 15.33
N LEU A 255 -0.87 1.52 14.34
CA LEU A 255 -1.73 1.80 13.19
C LEU A 255 -3.20 1.96 13.60
N VAL A 256 -3.65 1.24 14.62
CA VAL A 256 -5.00 1.39 15.19
C VAL A 256 -5.27 2.80 15.72
N ASP A 257 -4.26 3.48 16.25
CA ASP A 257 -4.38 4.84 16.80
C ASP A 257 -4.38 5.91 15.71
N HIS A 258 -4.02 5.56 14.46
CA HIS A 258 -4.17 6.47 13.33
C HIS A 258 -5.65 6.72 13.02
N CYS A 259 -6.55 5.79 13.37
CA CYS A 259 -7.95 5.86 12.99
C CYS A 259 -8.71 7.05 13.61
N ARG A 260 -8.13 7.77 14.58
CA ARG A 260 -8.71 9.00 15.12
C ARG A 260 -8.61 10.22 14.19
N TYR A 261 -7.82 10.16 13.11
CA TYR A 261 -7.64 11.28 12.17
C TYR A 261 -8.43 11.05 10.88
N LYS A 262 -8.97 12.12 10.28
CA LYS A 262 -9.73 12.03 9.03
C LYS A 262 -8.84 11.76 7.82
N TYR A 263 -7.66 12.37 7.76
CA TYR A 263 -6.83 12.40 6.55
C TYR A 263 -5.50 11.71 6.81
N LEU A 264 -5.32 10.50 6.26
CA LEU A 264 -4.14 9.67 6.52
C LEU A 264 -3.23 9.64 5.29
N PHE A 265 -1.98 10.06 5.44
CA PHE A 265 -1.03 10.11 4.34
C PHE A 265 -0.27 8.79 4.16
N ASN A 266 -0.15 8.37 2.91
CA ASN A 266 0.70 7.28 2.46
C ASN A 266 1.77 7.79 1.49
N PHE A 267 2.98 7.25 1.65
CA PHE A 267 4.13 7.52 0.80
C PHE A 267 4.87 6.22 0.50
N ARG A 268 5.62 6.21 -0.60
CA ARG A 268 6.70 5.22 -0.78
C ARG A 268 7.75 5.32 0.34
N GLY A 269 8.53 4.26 0.51
CA GLY A 269 9.77 4.23 1.26
C GLY A 269 10.92 3.86 0.33
N VAL A 270 11.67 2.81 0.68
CA VAL A 270 12.63 2.20 -0.26
C VAL A 270 11.91 1.74 -1.53
N ALA A 271 10.73 1.12 -1.40
CA ALA A 271 9.79 0.80 -2.47
C ALA A 271 8.36 1.19 -2.04
N ALA A 272 7.30 0.48 -2.45
CA ALA A 272 5.97 0.67 -1.87
C ALA A 272 5.97 0.44 -0.34
N SER A 273 5.04 1.07 0.37
CA SER A 273 4.95 0.96 1.83
C SER A 273 3.76 0.12 2.27
N PHE A 274 4.04 -0.87 3.12
CA PHE A 274 3.02 -1.70 3.75
C PHE A 274 1.95 -0.91 4.52
N ARG A 275 2.20 0.36 4.85
CA ARG A 275 1.26 1.27 5.51
C ARG A 275 -0.06 1.38 4.74
N LEU A 276 -0.04 1.45 3.41
CA LEU A 276 -1.20 1.85 2.60
C LEU A 276 -2.46 1.05 2.93
N LYS A 277 -2.39 -0.29 2.88
CA LYS A 277 -3.55 -1.17 3.12
C LYS A 277 -4.21 -0.98 4.49
N HIS A 278 -3.44 -0.58 5.50
CA HIS A 278 -3.94 -0.40 6.86
C HIS A 278 -4.77 0.87 7.01
N LEU A 279 -4.38 1.94 6.32
CA LEU A 279 -5.01 3.27 6.46
C LEU A 279 -6.48 3.24 6.05
N PHE A 280 -6.82 2.50 4.99
CA PHE A 280 -8.18 2.35 4.51
C PHE A 280 -9.11 1.75 5.57
N LEU A 281 -8.65 0.76 6.33
CA LEU A 281 -9.47 0.07 7.32
C LEU A 281 -9.87 0.95 8.50
N CYS A 282 -9.16 2.05 8.74
CA CYS A 282 -9.57 3.06 9.69
C CYS A 282 -10.87 3.80 9.31
N GLY A 283 -11.39 3.63 8.08
CA GLY A 283 -12.50 4.44 7.56
C GLY A 283 -12.16 5.92 7.49
N SER A 284 -10.87 6.22 7.30
CA SER A 284 -10.33 7.56 7.14
C SER A 284 -10.01 7.77 5.66
N LEU A 285 -9.97 9.01 5.20
CA LEU A 285 -9.64 9.33 3.83
C LEU A 285 -8.12 9.22 3.63
N VAL A 286 -7.72 8.35 2.72
CA VAL A 286 -6.31 8.14 2.38
C VAL A 286 -5.86 9.18 1.36
N PHE A 287 -4.74 9.83 1.65
CA PHE A 287 -3.99 10.68 0.73
C PHE A 287 -2.76 9.90 0.26
N HIS A 288 -2.75 9.45 -0.98
CA HIS A 288 -1.66 8.65 -1.53
C HIS A 288 -0.75 9.53 -2.40
N VAL A 289 0.48 9.69 -1.96
CA VAL A 289 1.50 10.49 -2.65
C VAL A 289 2.24 9.64 -3.68
N GLY A 290 2.30 10.17 -4.92
CA GLY A 290 2.92 9.51 -6.06
C GLY A 290 2.13 8.31 -6.58
N ASP A 291 2.53 7.79 -7.75
CA ASP A 291 1.86 6.68 -8.45
C ASP A 291 2.82 5.64 -9.05
N GLU A 292 4.13 5.80 -8.89
CA GLU A 292 5.12 4.89 -9.49
C GLU A 292 5.20 3.53 -8.79
N TRP A 293 5.29 3.52 -7.46
CA TRP A 293 5.59 2.32 -6.67
C TRP A 293 4.34 1.52 -6.35
N GLN A 294 4.33 0.26 -6.80
CA GLN A 294 3.17 -0.63 -6.73
C GLN A 294 3.42 -1.81 -5.78
N GLU A 295 2.36 -2.29 -5.13
CA GLU A 295 2.21 -3.70 -4.72
C GLU A 295 1.12 -4.33 -5.60
N PHE A 296 1.00 -5.67 -5.61
CA PHE A 296 0.12 -6.40 -6.54
C PHE A 296 -1.35 -5.91 -6.57
N PHE A 297 -1.87 -5.37 -5.47
CA PHE A 297 -3.27 -4.92 -5.35
C PHE A 297 -3.47 -3.42 -5.67
N TYR A 298 -2.39 -2.65 -5.76
CA TYR A 298 -2.46 -1.19 -5.97
C TYR A 298 -3.17 -0.82 -7.27
N PRO A 299 -2.98 -1.52 -8.41
CA PRO A 299 -3.66 -1.17 -9.65
C PRO A 299 -5.19 -1.20 -9.57
N GLN A 300 -5.78 -1.91 -8.60
CA GLN A 300 -7.23 -1.92 -8.38
C GLN A 300 -7.71 -0.81 -7.43
N LEU A 301 -6.82 -0.16 -6.69
CA LEU A 301 -7.10 1.08 -6.00
C LEU A 301 -7.09 2.23 -6.99
N LYS A 302 -8.23 2.88 -7.24
CA LYS A 302 -8.34 3.95 -8.22
C LYS A 302 -8.32 5.33 -7.57
N PRO A 303 -7.55 6.29 -8.11
CA PRO A 303 -7.56 7.67 -7.63
C PRO A 303 -8.96 8.27 -7.75
N TRP A 304 -9.34 9.11 -6.80
CA TRP A 304 -10.66 9.76 -6.66
C TRP A 304 -11.85 8.81 -6.38
N VAL A 305 -11.72 7.53 -6.69
CA VAL A 305 -12.70 6.50 -6.31
C VAL A 305 -12.46 6.05 -4.88
N HIS A 306 -11.23 5.63 -4.58
CA HIS A 306 -10.85 5.01 -3.29
C HIS A 306 -9.99 5.92 -2.41
N TYR A 307 -9.23 6.85 -2.98
CA TYR A 307 -8.30 7.72 -2.24
C TYR A 307 -8.10 9.07 -2.97
N ILE A 308 -7.49 10.04 -2.28
CA ILE A 308 -7.04 11.30 -2.89
C ILE A 308 -5.61 11.12 -3.41
N PRO A 309 -5.37 11.19 -4.74
CA PRO A 309 -4.01 11.22 -5.26
C PRO A 309 -3.37 12.57 -4.96
N VAL A 310 -2.11 12.55 -4.55
CA VAL A 310 -1.31 13.73 -4.23
C VAL A 310 -0.05 13.69 -5.10
N GLN A 311 0.33 14.83 -5.66
CA GLN A 311 1.56 14.91 -6.46
C GLN A 311 2.79 14.54 -5.63
N GLN A 312 3.79 13.94 -6.28
CA GLN A 312 4.99 13.41 -5.62
C GLN A 312 5.79 14.50 -4.88
N ASP A 313 5.74 15.74 -5.36
CA ASP A 313 6.39 16.90 -4.76
C ASP A 313 5.54 17.62 -3.70
N LEU A 314 4.30 17.16 -3.46
CA LEU A 314 3.31 17.73 -2.55
C LEU A 314 2.84 19.14 -2.90
N SER A 315 3.08 19.60 -4.13
CA SER A 315 2.69 20.96 -4.57
C SER A 315 1.19 21.26 -4.42
N ASP A 316 0.33 20.24 -4.50
CA ASP A 316 -1.13 20.37 -4.41
C ASP A 316 -1.71 20.03 -3.02
N VAL A 317 -0.88 19.66 -2.04
CA VAL A 317 -1.38 19.10 -0.76
C VAL A 317 -2.27 20.06 0.03
N ARG A 318 -1.98 21.37 0.02
CA ARG A 318 -2.76 22.38 0.74
C ARG A 318 -4.14 22.54 0.11
N GLU A 319 -4.20 22.65 -1.21
CA GLU A 319 -5.45 22.75 -1.97
C GLU A 319 -6.31 21.50 -1.76
N LEU A 320 -5.71 20.31 -1.80
CA LEU A 320 -6.43 19.06 -1.58
C LEU A 320 -6.99 18.95 -0.15
N LEU A 321 -6.23 19.38 0.86
CA LEU A 321 -6.71 19.41 2.25
C LEU A 321 -7.84 20.42 2.47
N GLU A 322 -7.80 21.57 1.79
CA GLU A 322 -8.88 22.55 1.81
C GLU A 322 -10.14 22.01 1.13
N PHE A 323 -9.99 21.42 -0.07
CA PHE A 323 -11.07 20.78 -0.81
C PHE A 323 -11.84 19.76 0.05
N VAL A 324 -11.14 18.82 0.72
CA VAL A 324 -11.81 17.77 1.50
C VAL A 324 -12.43 18.30 2.80
N LYS A 325 -11.96 19.43 3.33
CA LYS A 325 -12.56 20.09 4.49
C LYS A 325 -13.87 20.78 4.11
N GLU A 326 -13.91 21.44 2.96
CA GLU A 326 -15.11 22.13 2.48
C GLU A 326 -16.14 21.19 1.82
N ASN A 327 -15.70 19.98 1.45
CA ASN A 327 -16.54 18.97 0.78
C ASN A 327 -16.55 17.65 1.57
N ASP A 328 -16.82 17.74 2.88
CA ASP A 328 -16.69 16.63 3.84
C ASP A 328 -17.52 15.39 3.47
N ALA A 329 -18.71 15.56 2.90
CA ALA A 329 -19.53 14.44 2.45
C ALA A 329 -18.87 13.66 1.30
N VAL A 330 -18.31 14.37 0.31
CA VAL A 330 -17.56 13.76 -0.81
C VAL A 330 -16.32 13.05 -0.28
N ALA A 331 -15.61 13.67 0.67
CA ALA A 331 -14.46 13.08 1.34
C ALA A 331 -14.82 11.77 2.07
N GLN A 332 -15.95 11.74 2.79
CA GLN A 332 -16.44 10.56 3.47
C GLN A 332 -16.80 9.43 2.50
N GLU A 333 -17.42 9.75 1.36
CA GLU A 333 -17.77 8.75 0.34
C GLU A 333 -16.53 8.08 -0.25
N ILE A 334 -15.48 8.86 -0.58
CA ILE A 334 -14.20 8.31 -1.08
C ILE A 334 -13.58 7.40 -0.01
N ALA A 335 -13.52 7.85 1.25
CA ALA A 335 -12.99 7.07 2.36
C ALA A 335 -13.77 5.75 2.56
N THR A 336 -15.09 5.79 2.39
CA THR A 336 -15.97 4.62 2.52
C THR A 336 -15.69 3.61 1.42
N ARG A 337 -15.65 4.04 0.15
CA ARG A 337 -15.33 3.15 -0.98
C ARG A 337 -13.94 2.52 -0.83
N GLY A 338 -12.93 3.29 -0.43
CA GLY A 338 -11.58 2.77 -0.18
C GLY A 338 -11.54 1.73 0.94
N LYS A 339 -12.26 1.98 2.04
CA LYS A 339 -12.41 1.01 3.15
C LYS A 339 -13.09 -0.28 2.67
N GLU A 340 -14.22 -0.16 1.96
CA GLU A 340 -14.99 -1.29 1.44
C GLU A 340 -14.16 -2.14 0.48
N PHE A 341 -13.39 -1.50 -0.40
CA PHE A 341 -12.50 -2.20 -1.32
C PHE A 341 -11.52 -3.11 -0.58
N ILE A 342 -10.80 -2.57 0.43
CA ILE A 342 -9.83 -3.36 1.20
C ILE A 342 -10.52 -4.42 2.07
N LEU A 343 -11.71 -4.14 2.61
CA LEU A 343 -12.48 -5.13 3.36
C LEU A 343 -12.85 -6.33 2.49
N ASN A 344 -13.26 -6.09 1.24
CA ASN A 344 -13.87 -7.11 0.41
C ASN A 344 -12.90 -7.79 -0.57
N HIS A 345 -11.80 -7.13 -0.96
CA HIS A 345 -10.91 -7.58 -2.04
C HIS A 345 -9.43 -7.66 -1.65
N LEU A 346 -9.12 -7.57 -0.35
CA LEU A 346 -7.78 -7.81 0.19
C LEU A 346 -7.84 -8.59 1.51
N GLN A 347 -8.63 -9.66 1.52
CA GLN A 347 -8.74 -10.62 2.62
C GLN A 347 -7.57 -11.62 2.56
N MET A 348 -7.35 -12.41 3.63
CA MET A 348 -6.31 -13.45 3.58
C MET A 348 -6.56 -14.49 2.48
N GLN A 349 -7.81 -14.87 2.25
CA GLN A 349 -8.17 -15.75 1.13
C GLN A 349 -7.83 -15.17 -0.25
N ASP A 350 -7.90 -13.84 -0.42
CA ASP A 350 -7.50 -13.18 -1.67
C ASP A 350 -5.99 -13.24 -1.86
N VAL A 351 -5.23 -13.13 -0.77
CA VAL A 351 -3.76 -13.26 -0.76
C VAL A 351 -3.34 -14.69 -1.14
N SER A 352 -3.90 -15.70 -0.48
CA SER A 352 -3.57 -17.11 -0.76
C SER A 352 -4.03 -17.52 -2.17
N CYS A 353 -5.20 -17.06 -2.61
CA CYS A 353 -5.68 -17.31 -3.97
C CYS A 353 -4.80 -16.65 -5.05
N TYR A 354 -4.30 -15.43 -4.82
CA TYR A 354 -3.37 -14.78 -5.75
C TYR A 354 -2.06 -15.57 -5.85
N TRP A 355 -1.51 -16.06 -4.74
CA TRP A 355 -0.34 -16.93 -4.74
C TRP A 355 -0.57 -18.22 -5.53
N GLU A 356 -1.70 -18.90 -5.31
CA GLU A 356 -2.06 -20.12 -6.03
C GLU A 356 -2.12 -19.88 -7.55
N ARG A 357 -2.82 -18.82 -7.98
CA ARG A 357 -2.94 -18.45 -9.39
C ARG A 357 -1.60 -18.08 -10.00
N LEU A 358 -0.82 -17.26 -9.29
CA LEU A 358 0.48 -16.80 -9.74
C LEU A 358 1.43 -17.97 -10.01
N LEU A 359 1.55 -18.90 -9.05
CA LEU A 359 2.47 -20.03 -9.18
C LEU A 359 1.97 -21.05 -10.21
N SER A 360 0.67 -21.27 -10.30
CA SER A 360 0.07 -22.20 -11.28
C SER A 360 0.15 -21.69 -12.72
N GLU A 361 0.05 -20.37 -12.94
CA GLU A 361 0.24 -19.80 -14.27
C GLU A 361 1.73 -19.67 -14.62
N PHE A 362 2.57 -19.29 -13.65
CA PHE A 362 4.02 -19.22 -13.85
C PHE A 362 4.64 -20.58 -14.20
N SER A 363 4.19 -21.67 -13.57
CA SER A 363 4.70 -23.01 -13.86
C SER A 363 4.50 -23.42 -15.32
N GLN A 364 3.43 -22.95 -15.97
CA GLN A 364 3.14 -23.25 -17.38
C GLN A 364 4.11 -22.55 -18.35
N LEU A 365 4.86 -21.57 -17.86
CA LEU A 365 5.86 -20.85 -18.64
C LEU A 365 7.21 -21.57 -18.63
N LEU A 366 7.46 -22.52 -17.73
CA LEU A 366 8.69 -23.31 -17.72
C LEU A 366 8.69 -24.29 -18.91
N THR A 367 9.71 -24.25 -19.76
CA THR A 367 9.81 -25.11 -20.95
C THR A 367 10.56 -26.42 -20.69
N TYR A 368 10.69 -26.79 -19.42
CA TYR A 368 11.44 -27.95 -18.94
C TYR A 368 10.79 -28.44 -17.64
N ASN A 369 11.14 -29.67 -17.23
CA ASN A 369 10.66 -30.22 -15.96
C ASN A 369 11.71 -29.93 -14.87
N PRO A 370 11.40 -29.10 -13.86
CA PRO A 370 12.30 -28.82 -12.75
C PRO A 370 12.73 -30.09 -12.04
N LYS A 371 13.98 -30.11 -11.57
CA LYS A 371 14.52 -31.22 -10.78
C LYS A 371 15.02 -30.71 -9.45
N LYS A 372 14.65 -31.43 -8.37
CA LYS A 372 15.14 -31.13 -7.02
C LYS A 372 16.67 -31.07 -7.00
N LYS A 373 17.21 -29.95 -6.52
CA LYS A 373 18.64 -29.81 -6.23
C LYS A 373 19.01 -30.58 -4.96
N SER A 374 20.09 -31.34 -5.01
CA SER A 374 20.51 -32.25 -3.93
C SER A 374 20.86 -31.54 -2.62
N ASN A 375 21.33 -30.30 -2.69
CA ASN A 375 21.71 -29.48 -1.55
C ASN A 375 20.55 -28.65 -0.97
N TYR A 376 19.31 -28.81 -1.48
CA TYR A 376 18.16 -28.03 -1.01
C TYR A 376 17.43 -28.76 0.11
N SER A 377 17.08 -28.01 1.15
CA SER A 377 16.33 -28.54 2.29
C SER A 377 14.84 -28.44 2.03
N GLN A 378 14.09 -29.45 2.43
CA GLN A 378 12.63 -29.38 2.41
C GLN A 378 12.17 -28.36 3.45
N ILE A 379 11.28 -27.46 3.05
CA ILE A 379 10.56 -26.57 3.96
C ILE A 379 9.26 -27.26 4.35
N VAL A 380 8.95 -27.24 5.64
CA VAL A 380 7.72 -27.80 6.21
C VAL A 380 7.06 -26.75 7.09
N HIS A 381 5.77 -26.88 7.33
CA HIS A 381 5.10 -26.06 8.34
C HIS A 381 5.83 -26.20 9.67
N ARG A 382 6.37 -25.08 10.16
CA ARG A 382 6.83 -25.02 11.54
C ARG A 382 5.58 -24.92 12.41
N PRO A 383 5.45 -25.75 13.47
CA PRO A 383 4.47 -25.49 14.50
C PRO A 383 4.66 -24.04 14.94
N SER A 384 3.58 -23.25 14.94
CA SER A 384 3.60 -21.92 15.53
C SER A 384 4.17 -22.07 16.94
N LYS A 385 5.33 -21.45 17.20
CA LYS A 385 5.74 -21.24 18.58
C LYS A 385 4.62 -20.41 19.18
N THR A 386 3.82 -21.03 20.03
CA THR A 386 2.82 -20.37 20.84
C THR A 386 3.55 -19.23 21.54
N GLU A 387 3.21 -18.00 21.18
CA GLU A 387 3.70 -16.80 21.85
C GLU A 387 3.19 -16.89 23.30
N LEU A 388 4.11 -17.20 24.22
CA LEU A 388 3.98 -16.94 25.65
C LEU A 388 4.56 -15.56 25.95
#